data_AF-A0A2U3NTH3-F1
#
_entry.id   AF-A0A2U3NTH3-F1
#
_cell.length_a   1.000
_cell.length_b   1.000
_cell.length_c   1.000
_cell.angle_alpha   90.00
_cell.angle_beta   90.00
_cell.angle_gamma   90.00
#
_symmetry.space_group_name_H-M   'P 1'
#
loop_
_entity.id
_entity.type
_entity.pdbx_description
1 polymer ?
#
loop_
_entity_poly.entity_id
_entity_poly.type
_entity_poly.pdbx_seq_one_letter_code
_entity_poly.pdbx_strand_id
1 'polypeptide(L)'
;MILRYDLQLQTMIKAMIDSVAPAVDPGNALAREQAQLVIGTLTLMAEQLPLQYRFDRDELTRAVAFADQLGAVLGDYPERVAGPVSALSGSAASGRALLSRSAADPTEIVTTARAIRTALDHLVDVVFTDDSARTYRDDVRRIVLDQSRGEILRDRVWSRAQGFDANAYHLPTIESLLAPTA
;
A
#
# COMPACT_ATOMS: atom_id res chain seq x y z
N MET A 1 30.59 6.28 10.44
CA MET A 1 29.99 4.94 10.33
C MET A 1 28.48 5.12 10.32
N ILE A 2 27.82 4.91 9.19
CA ILE A 2 26.35 5.02 9.12
C ILE A 2 25.78 3.66 9.56
N LEU A 3 25.07 3.63 10.68
CA LEU A 3 24.43 2.41 11.18
C LEU A 3 23.18 2.15 10.32
N ARG A 4 23.14 1.02 9.62
CA ARG A 4 21.99 0.66 8.79
C ARG A 4 20.75 0.39 9.65
N TYR A 5 19.55 0.68 9.12
CA TYR A 5 18.30 0.62 9.88
C TYR A 5 17.94 -0.78 10.36
N ASP A 6 18.29 -1.83 9.61
CA ASP A 6 18.16 -3.23 10.03
C ASP A 6 18.93 -3.52 11.32
N LEU A 7 20.16 -3.04 11.43
CA LEU A 7 20.97 -3.18 12.65
C LEU A 7 20.40 -2.37 13.82
N GLN A 8 19.86 -1.18 13.54
CA GLN A 8 19.18 -0.36 14.56
C GLN A 8 17.96 -1.09 15.13
N LEU A 9 17.10 -1.64 14.27
CA LEU A 9 15.93 -2.41 14.68
C LEU A 9 16.32 -3.64 15.52
N GLN A 10 17.31 -4.41 15.08
CA GLN A 10 17.82 -5.55 15.85
C GLN A 10 18.33 -5.15 17.24
N THR A 11 19.04 -4.01 17.31
CA THR A 11 19.54 -3.47 18.59
C THR A 11 18.39 -3.06 19.51
N MET A 12 17.37 -2.40 18.98
CA MET A 12 16.17 -1.99 19.74
C MET A 12 15.38 -3.20 20.25
N ILE A 13 15.17 -4.21 19.40
CA ILE A 13 14.50 -5.46 19.78
C ILE A 13 15.25 -6.14 20.93
N LYS A 14 16.58 -6.27 20.80
CA LYS A 14 17.43 -6.87 21.84
C LYS A 14 17.36 -6.09 23.15
N ALA A 15 17.45 -4.75 23.11
CA ALA A 15 17.34 -3.93 24.30
C ALA A 15 15.96 -4.08 24.99
N MET A 16 14.89 -4.18 24.20
CA MET A 16 13.55 -4.42 24.73
C MET A 16 13.43 -5.78 25.42
N ILE A 17 13.94 -6.85 24.80
CA ILE A 17 13.85 -8.23 25.33
C ILE A 17 14.76 -8.42 26.55
N ASP A 18 16.02 -7.96 26.46
CA ASP A 18 17.05 -8.31 27.45
C ASP A 18 17.06 -7.36 28.66
N SER A 19 16.63 -6.10 28.47
CA SER A 19 16.77 -5.06 29.51
C SER A 19 15.44 -4.44 29.90
N VAL A 20 14.64 -3.96 28.94
CA VAL A 20 13.45 -3.15 29.26
C VAL A 20 12.30 -4.01 29.77
N ALA A 21 11.87 -5.02 29.01
CA ALA A 21 10.74 -5.86 29.38
C ALA A 21 10.94 -6.60 30.73
N PRO A 22 12.13 -7.13 31.05
CA PRO A 22 12.40 -7.72 32.37
C PRO A 22 12.38 -6.73 33.52
N ALA A 23 12.66 -5.44 33.25
CA ALA A 23 12.65 -4.38 34.26
C ALA A 23 11.25 -3.79 34.50
N VAL A 24 10.25 -4.16 33.70
CA VAL A 24 8.85 -3.73 33.92
C VAL A 24 8.30 -4.42 35.17
N ASP A 25 7.64 -3.64 36.03
CA ASP A 25 6.99 -4.16 37.25
C ASP A 25 6.05 -5.34 36.91
N PRO A 26 6.27 -6.55 37.48
CA PRO A 26 5.44 -7.71 37.21
C PRO A 26 3.98 -7.52 37.64
N GLY A 27 3.70 -6.61 38.59
CA GLY A 27 2.36 -6.25 39.05
C GLY A 27 1.61 -5.32 38.10
N ASN A 28 2.28 -4.71 37.11
CA ASN A 28 1.66 -3.83 36.12
C ASN A 28 1.40 -4.59 34.81
N ALA A 29 0.26 -5.28 34.74
CA ALA A 29 -0.13 -6.08 33.57
C ALA A 29 -0.17 -5.25 32.28
N LEU A 30 -0.70 -4.02 32.33
CA LEU A 30 -0.78 -3.13 31.17
C LEU A 30 0.62 -2.78 30.64
N ALA A 31 1.55 -2.41 31.50
CA ALA A 31 2.91 -2.06 31.07
C ALA A 31 3.62 -3.27 30.41
N ARG A 32 3.38 -4.47 30.91
CA ARG A 32 3.92 -5.70 30.31
C ARG A 32 3.34 -5.96 28.93
N GLU A 33 2.04 -5.81 28.76
CA GLU A 33 1.38 -5.94 27.46
C GLU A 33 1.93 -4.92 26.47
N GLN A 34 2.09 -3.66 26.87
CA GLN A 34 2.69 -2.64 26.01
C GLN A 34 4.14 -2.94 25.63
N ALA A 35 4.95 -3.47 26.55
CA ALA A 35 6.31 -3.90 26.23
C ALA A 35 6.33 -5.02 25.17
N GLN A 36 5.42 -5.99 25.27
CA GLN A 36 5.28 -7.05 24.28
C GLN A 36 4.78 -6.52 22.92
N LEU A 37 3.84 -5.57 22.92
CA LEU A 37 3.37 -4.91 21.69
C LEU A 37 4.49 -4.16 20.97
N VAL A 38 5.36 -3.46 21.72
CA VAL A 38 6.52 -2.79 21.15
C VAL A 38 7.49 -3.80 20.53
N ILE A 39 7.80 -4.90 21.23
CA ILE A 39 8.66 -5.98 20.69
C ILE A 39 8.06 -6.55 19.40
N GLY A 40 6.78 -6.88 19.40
CA GLY A 40 6.08 -7.41 18.23
C GLY A 40 6.11 -6.43 17.05
N THR A 41 5.86 -5.14 17.30
CA THR A 41 5.90 -4.09 16.27
C THR A 41 7.29 -3.91 15.68
N LEU A 42 8.34 -3.87 16.51
CA LEU A 42 9.72 -3.76 16.03
C LEU A 42 10.14 -4.98 15.21
N THR A 43 9.70 -6.18 15.62
CA THR A 43 9.96 -7.42 14.88
C THR A 43 9.27 -7.39 13.51
N LEU A 44 8.00 -6.98 13.46
CA LEU A 44 7.27 -6.77 12.21
C LEU A 44 7.98 -5.78 11.29
N MET A 45 8.43 -4.63 11.81
CA MET A 45 9.19 -3.64 11.05
C MET A 45 10.48 -4.24 10.48
N ALA A 46 11.19 -5.07 11.24
CA ALA A 46 12.42 -5.71 10.79
C ALA A 46 12.18 -6.72 9.67
N GLU A 47 11.04 -7.43 9.69
CA GLU A 47 10.64 -8.35 8.62
C GLU A 47 10.19 -7.62 7.35
N GLN A 48 9.50 -6.48 7.50
CA GLN A 48 8.95 -5.72 6.38
C GLN A 48 9.99 -4.83 5.68
N LEU A 49 10.96 -4.28 6.42
CA LEU A 49 11.95 -3.32 5.91
C LEU A 49 12.69 -3.79 4.62
N PRO A 50 13.15 -5.05 4.50
CA PRO A 50 13.80 -5.53 3.28
C PRO A 50 12.88 -5.59 2.06
N LEU A 51 11.57 -5.64 2.27
CA LEU A 51 10.55 -5.78 1.23
C LEU A 51 9.89 -4.44 0.87
N GLN A 52 10.03 -3.42 1.72
CA GLN A 52 9.32 -2.14 1.59
C GLN A 52 9.43 -1.52 0.19
N TYR A 53 10.65 -1.43 -0.36
CA TYR A 53 10.84 -0.85 -1.68
C TYR A 53 10.11 -1.63 -2.79
N ARG A 54 10.09 -2.97 -2.70
CA ARG A 54 9.36 -3.81 -3.66
C ARG A 54 7.85 -3.64 -3.51
N PHE A 55 7.38 -3.51 -2.27
CA PHE A 55 5.98 -3.23 -1.96
C PHE A 55 5.53 -1.89 -2.54
N ASP A 56 6.30 -0.82 -2.33
CA ASP A 56 5.99 0.52 -2.82
C ASP A 56 5.97 0.56 -4.37
N ARG A 57 6.89 -0.16 -5.03
CA ARG A 57 6.90 -0.29 -6.50
C ARG A 57 5.69 -1.06 -7.02
N ASP A 58 5.32 -2.17 -6.39
CA ASP A 58 4.11 -2.92 -6.75
C ASP A 58 2.86 -2.07 -6.55
N GLU A 59 2.81 -1.29 -5.47
CA GLU A 59 1.72 -0.36 -5.19
C GLU A 59 1.57 0.70 -6.30
N LEU A 60 2.66 1.35 -6.70
CA LEU A 60 2.65 2.29 -7.81
C LEU A 60 2.24 1.60 -9.13
N THR A 61 2.74 0.38 -9.38
CA THR A 61 2.41 -0.39 -10.58
C THR A 61 0.90 -0.67 -10.67
N ARG A 62 0.29 -1.09 -9.57
CA ARG A 62 -1.15 -1.36 -9.50
C ARG A 62 -1.98 -0.07 -9.60
N ALA A 63 -1.54 1.01 -8.97
CA ALA A 63 -2.21 2.30 -9.08
C ALA A 63 -2.22 2.82 -10.53
N VAL A 64 -1.10 2.67 -11.25
CA VAL A 64 -1.01 2.97 -12.69
C VAL A 64 -1.97 2.09 -13.50
N ALA A 65 -1.96 0.77 -13.27
CA ALA A 65 -2.84 -0.14 -13.99
C ALA A 65 -4.33 0.17 -13.76
N PHE A 66 -4.69 0.52 -12.53
CA PHE A 66 -6.06 0.92 -12.19
C PHE A 66 -6.44 2.24 -12.88
N ALA A 67 -5.54 3.22 -12.89
CA ALA A 67 -5.73 4.47 -13.60
C ALA A 67 -5.95 4.25 -15.11
N ASP A 68 -5.17 3.36 -15.73
CA ASP A 68 -5.30 3.02 -17.15
C ASP A 68 -6.64 2.32 -17.44
N GLN A 69 -7.08 1.40 -16.58
CA GLN A 69 -8.38 0.72 -16.73
C GLN A 69 -9.56 1.69 -16.64
N LEU A 70 -9.57 2.60 -15.67
CA LEU A 70 -10.63 3.61 -15.57
C LEU A 70 -10.59 4.62 -16.72
N GLY A 71 -9.39 5.07 -17.11
CA GLY A 71 -9.21 5.96 -18.25
C GLY A 71 -9.75 5.35 -19.55
N ALA A 72 -9.58 4.04 -19.76
CA ALA A 72 -10.10 3.35 -20.93
C ALA A 72 -11.64 3.29 -20.96
N VAL A 73 -12.30 3.09 -19.82
CA VAL A 73 -13.78 3.08 -19.74
C VAL A 73 -14.37 4.47 -19.91
N LEU A 74 -13.66 5.50 -19.46
CA LEU A 74 -14.13 6.89 -19.43
C LEU A 74 -13.57 7.75 -20.58
N GLY A 75 -12.92 7.14 -21.58
CA GLY A 75 -12.25 7.85 -22.66
C GLY A 75 -13.17 8.66 -23.58
N ASP A 76 -14.43 8.23 -23.73
CA ASP A 76 -15.41 8.84 -24.64
C ASP A 76 -16.37 9.82 -23.94
N TYR A 77 -15.95 10.39 -22.81
CA TYR A 77 -16.86 11.00 -21.86
C TYR A 77 -17.11 12.52 -22.10
N PRO A 78 -18.33 13.06 -21.79
CA PRO A 78 -18.65 14.50 -21.76
C PRO A 78 -17.70 15.45 -20.98
N GLU A 79 -17.82 16.75 -21.27
CA GLU A 79 -16.88 17.83 -20.88
C GLU A 79 -16.48 17.88 -19.39
N ARG A 80 -17.37 17.50 -18.45
CA ARG A 80 -17.11 17.59 -16.99
C ARG A 80 -16.18 16.52 -16.41
N VAL A 81 -16.12 15.33 -17.00
CA VAL A 81 -15.25 14.24 -16.50
C VAL A 81 -13.96 14.14 -17.32
N ALA A 82 -13.91 14.77 -18.50
CA ALA A 82 -12.72 14.87 -19.32
C ALA A 82 -11.51 15.47 -18.57
N GLY A 83 -11.74 16.51 -17.76
CA GLY A 83 -10.71 17.12 -16.91
C GLY A 83 -10.11 16.13 -15.90
N PRO A 84 -10.92 15.55 -15.00
CA PRO A 84 -10.48 14.49 -14.09
C PRO A 84 -9.80 13.29 -14.75
N VAL A 85 -10.32 12.82 -15.90
CA VAL A 85 -9.70 11.73 -16.68
C VAL A 85 -8.33 12.13 -17.22
N SER A 86 -8.19 13.34 -17.74
CA SER A 86 -6.90 13.87 -18.21
C SER A 86 -5.90 14.00 -17.06
N ALA A 87 -6.34 14.45 -15.88
CA ALA A 87 -5.48 14.56 -14.70
C ALA A 87 -5.00 13.19 -14.23
N LEU A 88 -5.90 12.21 -14.15
CA LEU A 88 -5.55 10.83 -13.80
C LEU A 88 -4.57 10.22 -14.81
N SER A 89 -4.81 10.41 -16.10
CA SER A 89 -3.95 9.91 -17.18
C SER A 89 -2.54 10.51 -17.12
N GLY A 90 -2.44 11.82 -16.83
CA GLY A 90 -1.16 12.50 -16.63
C GLY A 90 -0.37 11.98 -15.42
N SER A 91 -1.07 11.74 -14.30
CA SER A 91 -0.48 11.11 -13.11
C SER A 91 0.00 9.68 -13.39
N ALA A 92 -0.80 8.88 -14.12
CA ALA A 92 -0.43 7.52 -14.52
C ALA A 92 0.79 7.49 -15.45
N ALA A 93 0.86 8.42 -16.41
CA ALA A 93 2.02 8.58 -17.27
C ALA A 93 3.30 8.91 -16.48
N SER A 94 3.18 9.79 -15.48
CA SER A 94 4.28 10.12 -14.57
C SER A 94 4.71 8.90 -13.74
N GLY A 95 3.76 8.11 -13.25
CA GLY A 95 4.02 6.84 -12.57
C GLY A 95 4.77 5.83 -13.43
N ARG A 96 4.36 5.63 -14.69
CA ARG A 96 5.08 4.77 -15.66
C ARG A 96 6.50 5.26 -15.90
N ALA A 97 6.68 6.56 -16.11
CA ALA A 97 7.98 7.16 -16.33
C ALA A 97 8.90 7.03 -15.11
N LEU A 98 8.35 6.97 -13.89
CA LEU A 98 9.09 6.73 -12.67
C LEU A 98 9.46 5.24 -12.52
N LEU A 99 8.51 4.33 -12.77
CA LEU A 99 8.73 2.88 -12.67
C LEU A 99 9.81 2.36 -13.64
N SER A 100 9.98 3.00 -14.79
CA SER A 100 11.01 2.66 -15.78
C SER A 100 12.42 3.13 -15.39
N ARG A 101 12.57 3.98 -14.38
CA ARG A 101 13.89 4.41 -13.87
C ARG A 101 14.50 3.33 -13.01
N SER A 102 15.77 3.01 -13.26
CA SER A 102 16.53 2.03 -12.48
C SER A 102 16.86 2.49 -11.06
N ALA A 103 16.94 3.80 -10.84
CA ALA A 103 17.26 4.42 -9.55
C ALA A 103 16.14 5.39 -9.10
N ALA A 104 14.89 4.96 -9.23
CA ALA A 104 13.75 5.73 -8.74
C ALA A 104 13.84 5.91 -7.20
N ASP A 105 13.75 7.16 -6.75
CA ASP A 105 13.75 7.49 -5.33
C ASP A 105 12.52 6.87 -4.62
N PRO A 106 12.68 6.21 -3.46
CA PRO A 106 11.55 5.63 -2.72
C PRO A 106 10.47 6.66 -2.37
N THR A 107 10.85 7.89 -2.05
CA THR A 107 9.92 8.97 -1.71
C THR A 107 9.12 9.40 -2.94
N GLU A 108 9.75 9.46 -4.11
CA GLU A 108 9.04 9.74 -5.37
C GLU A 108 8.00 8.66 -5.67
N ILE A 109 8.33 7.38 -5.45
CA ILE A 109 7.44 6.25 -5.69
C ILE A 109 6.18 6.37 -4.81
N VAL A 110 6.37 6.53 -3.50
CA VAL A 110 5.26 6.65 -2.54
C VAL A 110 4.42 7.89 -2.83
N THR A 111 5.06 9.02 -3.11
CA THR A 111 4.36 10.29 -3.39
C THR A 111 3.53 10.20 -4.67
N THR A 112 4.06 9.55 -5.70
CA THR A 112 3.36 9.38 -6.99
C THR A 112 2.21 8.38 -6.86
N ALA A 113 2.38 7.28 -6.12
CA ALA A 113 1.31 6.33 -5.83
C ALA A 113 0.14 7.02 -5.10
N ARG A 114 0.44 7.86 -4.09
CA ARG A 114 -0.57 8.67 -3.39
C ARG A 114 -1.25 9.68 -4.31
N ALA A 115 -0.51 10.37 -5.17
CA ALA A 115 -1.08 11.32 -6.11
C ALA A 115 -2.05 10.65 -7.10
N ILE A 116 -1.71 9.45 -7.60
CA ILE A 116 -2.62 8.67 -8.45
C ILE A 116 -3.88 8.29 -7.68
N ARG A 117 -3.77 7.83 -6.43
CA ARG A 117 -4.95 7.52 -5.59
C ARG A 117 -5.86 8.72 -5.37
N THR A 118 -5.31 9.88 -5.05
CA THR A 118 -6.11 11.11 -4.92
C THR A 118 -6.83 11.47 -6.22
N ALA A 119 -6.19 11.28 -7.37
CA ALA A 119 -6.84 11.49 -8.67
C ALA A 119 -7.93 10.45 -8.96
N LEU A 120 -7.72 9.19 -8.56
CA LEU A 120 -8.71 8.11 -8.65
C LEU A 120 -9.94 8.42 -7.79
N ASP A 121 -9.75 8.77 -6.52
CA ASP A 121 -10.83 9.11 -5.59
C ASP A 121 -11.67 10.26 -6.15
N HIS A 122 -11.01 11.32 -6.61
CA HIS A 122 -11.69 12.45 -7.23
C HIS A 122 -12.48 12.05 -8.49
N LEU A 123 -11.91 11.21 -9.35
CA LEU A 123 -12.59 10.74 -10.56
C LEU A 123 -13.83 9.91 -10.22
N VAL A 124 -13.71 9.00 -9.24
CA VAL A 124 -14.84 8.18 -8.77
C VAL A 124 -15.93 9.09 -8.19
N ASP A 125 -15.58 10.05 -7.34
CA ASP A 125 -16.54 11.01 -6.79
C ASP A 125 -17.30 11.76 -7.90
N VAL A 126 -16.58 12.25 -8.91
CA VAL A 126 -17.18 12.94 -10.06
C VAL A 126 -18.14 12.01 -10.81
N VAL A 127 -17.75 10.76 -11.07
CA VAL A 127 -18.60 9.76 -11.75
C VAL A 127 -19.87 9.43 -10.95
N PHE A 128 -19.79 9.40 -9.62
CA PHE A 128 -20.95 9.07 -8.79
C PHE A 128 -21.84 10.27 -8.46
N THR A 129 -21.35 11.49 -8.63
CA THR A 129 -22.10 12.73 -8.36
C THR A 129 -22.66 13.39 -9.63
N ASP A 130 -22.01 13.24 -10.79
CA ASP A 130 -22.49 13.78 -12.05
C ASP A 130 -23.48 12.81 -12.71
N ASP A 131 -24.70 13.26 -12.99
CA ASP A 131 -25.73 12.44 -13.62
C ASP A 131 -25.44 12.10 -15.09
N SER A 132 -24.60 12.89 -15.77
CA SER A 132 -24.11 12.53 -17.10
C SER A 132 -23.28 11.24 -17.08
N ALA A 133 -22.81 10.81 -15.89
CA ALA A 133 -21.91 9.66 -15.73
C ALA A 133 -22.62 8.37 -15.45
N ARG A 134 -23.95 8.44 -15.28
CA ARG A 134 -24.74 7.36 -14.74
C ARG A 134 -24.53 6.04 -15.49
N THR A 135 -24.37 6.09 -16.81
CA THR A 135 -24.16 4.90 -17.65
C THR A 135 -22.84 4.17 -17.40
N TYR A 136 -21.85 4.81 -16.77
CA TYR A 136 -20.52 4.23 -16.51
C TYR A 136 -20.35 3.74 -15.07
N ARG A 137 -21.29 4.07 -14.17
CA ARG A 137 -21.17 3.78 -12.74
C ARG A 137 -21.04 2.29 -12.45
N ASP A 138 -21.68 1.44 -13.23
CA ASP A 138 -21.60 -0.02 -13.03
C ASP A 138 -20.22 -0.57 -13.43
N ASP A 139 -19.64 -0.10 -14.54
CA ASP A 139 -18.28 -0.46 -14.94
C ASP A 139 -17.25 0.06 -13.95
N VAL A 140 -17.37 1.32 -13.53
CA VAL A 140 -16.47 1.92 -12.54
C VAL A 140 -16.57 1.18 -11.21
N ARG A 141 -17.79 0.85 -10.74
CA ARG A 141 -17.99 0.03 -9.53
C ARG A 141 -17.30 -1.32 -9.66
N ARG A 142 -17.47 -2.00 -10.79
CA ARG A 142 -16.86 -3.31 -11.03
C ARG A 142 -15.33 -3.23 -10.98
N ILE A 143 -14.73 -2.24 -11.63
CA ILE A 143 -13.28 -2.05 -11.64
C ILE A 143 -12.75 -1.73 -10.23
N VAL A 144 -13.41 -0.80 -9.51
CA VAL A 144 -13.05 -0.46 -8.13
C VAL A 144 -13.08 -1.71 -7.23
N LEU A 145 -14.16 -2.50 -7.30
CA LEU A 145 -14.30 -3.70 -6.46
C LEU A 145 -13.25 -4.77 -6.79
N ASP A 146 -12.89 -4.94 -8.08
CA ASP A 146 -11.85 -5.89 -8.48
C ASP A 146 -10.47 -5.45 -7.98
N GLN A 147 -10.15 -4.16 -8.12
CA GLN A 147 -8.91 -3.58 -7.57
C GLN A 147 -8.84 -3.74 -6.04
N SER A 148 -9.91 -3.38 -5.32
CA SER A 148 -9.96 -3.48 -3.86
C SER A 148 -9.75 -4.93 -3.38
N ARG A 149 -10.21 -5.93 -4.13
CA ARG A 149 -9.95 -7.34 -3.80
C ARG A 149 -8.45 -7.64 -3.75
N GLY A 150 -7.68 -7.15 -4.74
CA GLY A 150 -6.24 -7.33 -4.81
C GLY A 150 -5.51 -6.59 -3.68
N GLU A 151 -5.89 -5.35 -3.40
CA GLU A 151 -5.30 -4.54 -2.32
C GLU A 151 -5.56 -5.17 -0.94
N ILE A 152 -6.80 -5.56 -0.65
CA ILE A 152 -7.17 -6.22 0.61
C ILE A 152 -6.37 -7.51 0.80
N LEU A 153 -6.22 -8.33 -0.25
CA LEU A 153 -5.41 -9.56 -0.14
C LEU A 153 -3.97 -9.23 0.24
N ARG A 154 -3.37 -8.23 -0.40
CA ARG A 154 -1.99 -7.81 -0.16
C ARG A 154 -1.80 -7.25 1.25
N ASP A 155 -2.72 -6.41 1.72
CA ASP A 155 -2.66 -5.80 3.05
C ASP A 155 -2.82 -6.85 4.16
N ARG A 156 -3.70 -7.84 3.95
CA ARG A 156 -3.86 -9.00 4.84
C ARG A 156 -2.57 -9.81 4.94
N VAL A 157 -1.91 -10.05 3.80
CA VAL A 157 -0.63 -10.78 3.76
C VAL A 157 0.49 -9.97 4.41
N TRP A 158 0.56 -8.65 4.14
CA TRP A 158 1.55 -7.74 4.73
C TRP A 158 1.44 -7.65 6.26
N SER A 159 0.20 -7.71 6.77
CA SER A 159 -0.11 -7.61 8.20
C SER A 159 -0.20 -8.98 8.90
N ARG A 160 0.12 -10.08 8.20
CA ARG A 160 -0.08 -11.46 8.69
C ARG A 160 0.54 -11.72 10.06
N ALA A 161 1.74 -11.21 10.31
CA ALA A 161 2.46 -11.44 11.57
C ALA A 161 1.81 -10.77 12.79
N GLN A 162 0.83 -9.86 12.60
CA GLN A 162 0.09 -9.23 13.70
C GLN A 162 -0.99 -10.16 14.29
N GLY A 163 -1.34 -11.27 13.62
CA GLY A 163 -2.26 -12.27 14.16
C GLY A 163 -3.74 -11.87 14.14
N PHE A 164 -4.12 -10.78 13.48
CA PHE A 164 -5.53 -10.35 13.36
C PHE A 164 -6.33 -11.15 12.34
N ASP A 165 -5.68 -11.82 11.39
CA ASP A 165 -6.36 -12.58 10.36
C ASP A 165 -6.61 -14.03 10.80
N ALA A 166 -7.89 -14.36 11.03
CA ALA A 166 -8.32 -15.70 11.44
C ALA A 166 -7.93 -16.80 10.43
N ASN A 167 -7.71 -16.45 9.16
CA ASN A 167 -7.39 -17.37 8.08
C ASN A 167 -5.95 -17.16 7.54
N ALA A 168 -5.06 -16.60 8.36
CA ALA A 168 -3.67 -16.28 7.98
C ALA A 168 -2.91 -17.44 7.31
N TYR A 169 -3.17 -18.68 7.73
CA TYR A 169 -2.50 -19.88 7.21
C TYR A 169 -2.84 -20.21 5.75
N HIS A 170 -3.97 -19.71 5.24
CA HIS A 170 -4.40 -19.92 3.86
C HIS A 170 -3.97 -18.77 2.92
N LEU A 171 -3.35 -17.72 3.47
CA LEU A 171 -2.87 -16.61 2.68
C LEU A 171 -1.58 -16.97 1.92
N PRO A 172 -1.40 -16.44 0.71
CA PRO A 172 -0.15 -16.58 -0.03
C PRO A 172 1.01 -15.87 0.71
N THR A 173 2.24 -16.05 0.22
CA THR A 173 3.38 -15.28 0.71
C THR A 173 3.40 -13.89 0.08
N ILE A 174 3.98 -12.91 0.78
CA ILE A 174 4.09 -11.56 0.23
C ILE A 174 4.97 -11.54 -1.03
N GLU A 175 6.02 -12.35 -1.07
CA GLU A 175 6.93 -12.45 -2.21
C GLU A 175 6.21 -12.93 -3.47
N SER A 176 5.21 -13.80 -3.32
CA SER A 176 4.39 -14.28 -4.44
C SER A 176 3.47 -13.19 -5.00
N LEU A 177 3.05 -12.24 -4.16
CA LEU A 177 2.22 -11.09 -4.58
C LEU A 177 3.04 -9.94 -5.14
N LEU A 178 4.31 -9.82 -4.74
CA LEU A 178 5.28 -8.82 -5.20
C LEU A 178 6.14 -9.31 -6.38
N ALA A 179 5.85 -10.50 -6.93
CA ALA A 179 6.52 -10.97 -8.14
C ALA A 179 6.02 -10.17 -9.35
N PRO A 180 6.90 -9.78 -10.29
CA PRO A 180 6.45 -9.15 -11.53
C PRO A 180 5.47 -10.10 -12.23
N THR A 181 4.25 -9.63 -12.54
CA THR A 181 3.38 -10.32 -13.48
C THR A 181 4.10 -10.41 -14.83
N ALA A 182 4.29 -11.63 -15.32
CA ALA A 182 4.92 -11.93 -16.61
C ALA A 182 4.13 -11.37 -17.78
#